data_AF-A0A3B9MP40-F1
#
_entry.id   AF-A0A3B9MP40-F1
#
_cell.length_a   1.000
_cell.length_b   1.000
_cell.length_c   1.000
_cell.angle_alpha   90.00
_cell.angle_beta   90.00
_cell.angle_gamma   90.00
#
_symmetry.space_group_name_H-M   'P 1'
#
loop_
_entity.id
_entity.type
_entity.pdbx_description
1 polymer ?
#
loop_
_entity_poly.entity_id
_entity_poly.type
_entity_poly.pdbx_seq_one_letter_code
_entity_poly.pdbx_strand_id
1 'polypeptide(L)' 'GYGMFVHTSAPVTFDFGKYYDAHNVIYSGDENLDIFVFLGEPKDILSEYTALTGRSPVPPLWSFG' A
#
# COMPACT_ATOMS: atom_id res chain seq x y z
N GLY A 1 -8.58 -10.64 4.87
CA GLY A 1 -8.70 -9.24 4.40
C GLY A 1 -7.93 -9.07 3.10
N TYR A 2 -7.80 -7.83 2.62
CA TYR A 2 -6.96 -7.52 1.46
C TYR A 2 -6.17 -6.22 1.71
N GLY A 3 -5.00 -6.10 1.07
CA GLY A 3 -4.23 -4.87 0.96
C GLY A 3 -4.08 -4.49 -0.50
N MET A 4 -3.94 -3.19 -0.77
CA MET A 4 -3.73 -2.66 -2.12
C MET A 4 -2.56 -1.69 -2.11
N PHE A 5 -1.61 -1.90 -3.02
CA PHE A 5 -0.47 -1.02 -3.24
C PHE A 5 -0.55 -0.46 -4.66
N VAL A 6 -0.62 0.86 -4.78
CA VAL A 6 -0.57 1.56 -6.07
C VAL A 6 0.88 1.96 -6.31
N HIS A 7 1.52 1.34 -7.30
CA HIS A 7 2.93 1.52 -7.59
C HIS A 7 3.12 2.69 -8.57
N THR A 8 3.10 3.90 -8.01
CA THR A 8 3.43 5.12 -8.76
C THR A 8 4.09 6.13 -7.83
N SER A 9 4.97 6.96 -8.40
CA SER A 9 5.55 8.12 -7.74
C SER A 9 4.83 9.43 -8.10
N ALA A 10 3.86 9.37 -9.02
CA ALA A 10 3.05 10.51 -9.42
C ALA A 10 2.03 10.89 -8.34
N PRO A 11 1.50 12.13 -8.35
CA PRO A 11 0.41 12.52 -7.47
C PRO A 11 -0.83 11.65 -7.70
N VAL A 12 -1.35 11.05 -6.63
CA VAL A 12 -2.56 10.24 -6.64
C VAL A 12 -3.54 10.77 -5.60
N THR A 13 -4.82 10.83 -5.97
CA THR A 13 -5.93 11.10 -5.03
C THR A 13 -6.74 9.84 -4.83
N PHE A 14 -6.96 9.46 -3.57
CA PHE A 14 -7.78 8.31 -3.19
C PHE A 14 -9.09 8.81 -2.58
N ASP A 15 -10.20 8.30 -3.09
CA ASP A 15 -11.51 8.42 -2.47
C ASP A 15 -11.92 7.06 -1.89
N PHE A 16 -11.99 6.99 -0.56
CA PHE A 16 -12.46 5.83 0.19
C PHE A 16 -13.90 6.02 0.65
N GLY A 17 -14.85 6.01 -0.29
CA GLY A 17 -16.27 6.10 0.02
C GLY A 17 -16.78 7.47 0.46
N LYS A 18 -16.03 8.56 0.21
CA LYS A 18 -16.44 9.94 0.54
C LYS A 18 -17.58 10.42 -0.35
N TYR A 19 -17.48 10.20 -1.66
CA TYR A 19 -18.54 10.61 -2.60
C TYR A 19 -19.60 9.54 -2.79
N TYR A 20 -19.23 8.27 -2.71
CA TYR A 20 -20.14 7.14 -2.78
C TYR A 20 -19.61 5.97 -1.95
N ASP A 21 -20.33 5.59 -0.90
CA ASP A 21 -19.91 4.66 0.16
C ASP A 21 -19.63 3.23 -0.34
N ALA A 22 -20.26 2.81 -1.44
CA ALA A 22 -20.05 1.49 -2.03
C ALA A 22 -18.86 1.41 -3.02
N HIS A 23 -18.12 2.50 -3.27
CA HIS A 23 -16.98 2.51 -4.19
C HIS A 23 -15.72 3.14 -3.58
N ASN A 24 -14.58 2.58 -3.96
CA ASN A 24 -13.27 3.21 -3.77
C ASN A 24 -12.78 3.66 -5.15
N VAL A 25 -12.39 4.93 -5.28
CA VAL A 25 -11.98 5.54 -6.55
C VAL A 25 -10.55 6.05 -6.43
N ILE A 26 -9.75 5.80 -7.47
CA ILE A 26 -8.34 6.21 -7.55
C ILE A 26 -8.19 7.16 -8.74
N TYR A 27 -7.66 8.34 -8.49
CA TYR A 27 -7.31 9.32 -9.52
C TYR A 27 -5.80 9.41 -9.61
N SER A 28 -5.23 8.89 -10.70
CA SER A 28 -3.80 9.03 -11.01
C SER A 28 -3.60 10.10 -12.07
N GLY A 29 -2.58 10.94 -11.90
CA GLY A 29 -2.14 11.88 -12.95
C GLY A 29 -1.22 11.25 -14.01
N ASP A 30 -0.89 9.97 -13.85
CA ASP A 30 -0.04 9.20 -14.77
C ASP A 30 -0.89 8.45 -15.82
N GLU A 31 -0.29 8.13 -16.96
CA GLU A 31 -0.94 7.39 -18.06
C GLU A 31 -1.08 5.90 -17.75
N ASN A 32 -0.22 5.38 -16.87
CA ASN A 32 -0.21 3.98 -16.47
C ASN A 32 -0.66 3.80 -15.01
N LEU A 33 -1.44 2.75 -14.79
CA LEU A 33 -1.91 2.37 -13.46
C LEU A 33 -1.38 0.98 -13.12
N ASP A 34 -0.42 0.92 -12.21
CA ASP A 34 0.16 -0.32 -11.68
C ASP A 34 -0.34 -0.57 -10.26
N ILE A 35 -1.09 -1.66 -10.06
CA ILE A 35 -1.75 -1.99 -8.80
C ILE A 35 -1.44 -3.43 -8.40
N PHE A 36 -0.98 -3.59 -7.16
CA PHE A 36 -0.78 -4.88 -6.51
C PHE A 36 -1.85 -5.09 -5.45
N VAL A 37 -2.52 -6.26 -5.49
CA VAL A 37 -3.52 -6.66 -4.50
C VAL A 37 -3.00 -7.86 -3.73
N PHE A 38 -2.90 -7.72 -2.41
CA PHE A 38 -2.48 -8.78 -1.49
C PHE A 38 -3.71 -9.33 -0.77
N LEU A 39 -3.88 -10.65 -0.76
CA LEU A 39 -5.02 -11.34 -0.13
C LEU A 39 -4.51 -12.17 1.05
N GLY A 40 -5.15 -12.09 2.21
CA GLY A 40 -4.75 -12.89 3.38
C GLY A 40 -5.07 -12.25 4.72
N GLU A 41 -4.38 -12.70 5.77
CA GLU A 41 -4.43 -12.03 7.08
C GLU A 41 -3.60 -10.73 7.07
N PRO A 42 -3.87 -9.77 7.96
CA PRO A 42 -3.13 -8.51 8.00
C PRO A 42 -1.60 -8.68 8.11
N LYS A 43 -1.14 -9.73 8.81
CA LYS A 43 0.29 -10.04 8.94
C LYS A 43 0.90 -10.50 7.61
N ASP A 44 0.19 -11.34 6.87
CA ASP A 44 0.64 -11.86 5.58
C ASP A 44 0.66 -10.74 4.54
N ILE A 45 -0.36 -9.89 4.52
CA ILE A 45 -0.44 -8.70 3.65
C ILE A 45 0.78 -7.81 3.86
N LEU A 46 1.17 -7.54 5.11
CA LEU A 46 2.36 -6.75 5.42
C LEU A 46 3.65 -7.48 5.05
N SER A 47 3.69 -8.80 5.20
CA SER A 47 4.86 -9.60 4.81
C SER A 47 5.11 -9.53 3.30
N GLU A 48 4.05 -9.69 2.49
CA GLU A 48 4.13 -9.61 1.03
C GLU A 48 4.42 -8.18 0.55
N TYR A 49 3.77 -7.18 1.16
CA TYR A 49 4.06 -5.77 0.86
C TYR A 49 5.55 -5.44 1.11
N THR A 50 6.07 -5.79 2.28
CA THR A 50 7.49 -5.53 2.62
C THR A 50 8.47 -6.40 1.82
N ALA A 51 8.05 -7.57 1.31
CA ALA A 51 8.85 -8.34 0.37
C ALA A 51 9.01 -7.62 -0.98
N LEU A 52 7.97 -6.93 -1.45
CA LEU A 52 7.98 -6.16 -2.70
C LEU A 52 8.67 -4.80 -2.56
N THR A 53 8.37 -4.04 -1.49
CA THR A 53 8.85 -2.66 -1.33
C THR A 53 10.15 -2.55 -0.52
N GLY A 54 10.61 -3.64 0.08
CA GLY A 54 11.79 -3.69 0.93
C GLY A 54 11.46 -3.86 2.41
N ARG A 55 12.23 -4.73 3.08
CA ARG A 55 12.08 -5.03 4.51
C ARG A 55 12.89 -4.02 5.34
N SER A 56 12.29 -3.54 6.43
CA SER A 56 12.98 -2.67 7.37
C SER A 56 14.13 -3.43 8.05
N PRO A 57 15.36 -2.87 8.09
CA PRO A 57 16.45 -3.47 8.84
C PRO A 57 16.20 -3.37 10.35
N VAL A 58 16.77 -4.30 11.11
CA VAL A 58 16.74 -4.21 12.58
C VAL A 58 17.65 -3.05 13.00
N PRO A 59 17.15 -2.03 13.73
CA PRO A 59 17.98 -0.91 14.14
C PRO A 59 19.01 -1.38 15.20
N PRO A 60 20.08 -0.60 15.44
CA PRO A 60 21.15 -1.02 16.34
C PRO A 60 20.70 -1.05 17.81
N LEU A 61 21.32 -1.90 18.64
CA LEU A 61 20.88 -2.16 20.01
C LEU A 61 20.76 -0.90 20.88
N TRP A 62 21.70 0.05 20.75
CA TRP A 62 21.69 1.30 21.51
C TRP A 62 20.51 2.23 21.19
N SER A 63 19.85 2.04 20.04
CA SER A 63 18.66 2.82 19.68
C SER A 63 17.42 2.40 20.47
N PHE A 64 17.47 1.24 21.13
CA PHE A 64 16.38 0.70 21.93
C PHE A 64 16.41 1.13 23.40
N GLY A 65 17.50 1.76 23.89
CA GLY A 65 17.63 2.23 25.28
C GLY A 65 19.03 2.09 25.86
#